data_AF-A0A3B9YNA3-F1
#
_entry.id   AF-A0A3B9YNA3-F1
#
_cell.length_a   1.000
_cell.length_b   1.000
_cell.length_c   1.000
_cell.angle_alpha   90.00
_cell.angle_beta   90.00
_cell.angle_gamma   90.00
#
_symmetry.space_group_name_H-M   'P 1'
#
loop_
_entity.id
_entity.type
_entity.pdbx_description
1 polymer ?
#
loop_
_entity_poly.entity_id
_entity_poly.type
_entity_poly.pdbx_seq_one_letter_code
_entity_poly.pdbx_strand_id
1 'polypeptide(L)'
;MPAALLLALLVLPAGGYDLGGPCGADASKAPSLAEISAAEEDADWSRALSLQKAHLRALCSSESRWSKLADLLLKAGRKADALEALEEMDRRGFEVKASEFAAYPALRKFLGSEAFQGSAAGRSVEAKRRASHARKRGFRERLKKLPASSLPPPEHVSTGACPFECCAYREWTALADTELFERPGGGALSVKAAAGTKVAALTGEVRVKPIPLGVAADRPPFAKGDLFFLLDPLGEGFYHYWKDGLVAEVLVEPDDHCLNPGPACWAEFVYPGSALRRSAWWVQLRLPDGTLGWTDRPEDFDGKDACD
;
A
#
# COMPACT_ATOMS: atom_id res chain seq x y z
N MET A 1 32.19 -5.57 38.47
CA MET A 1 31.76 -5.06 37.14
C MET A 1 30.38 -4.45 37.31
N PRO A 2 30.21 -3.11 37.29
CA PRO A 2 28.89 -2.51 37.40
C PRO A 2 28.27 -2.32 36.01
N ALA A 3 26.98 -2.68 35.89
CA ALA A 3 26.17 -2.47 34.70
C ALA A 3 25.84 -0.98 34.57
N ALA A 4 26.31 -0.34 33.50
CA ALA A 4 25.95 1.02 33.14
C ALA A 4 24.57 1.02 32.48
N LEU A 5 23.58 1.56 33.17
CA LEU A 5 22.25 1.85 32.65
C LEU A 5 22.38 3.04 31.68
N LEU A 6 22.36 2.80 30.37
CA LEU A 6 22.30 3.85 29.37
C LEU A 6 20.85 4.39 29.30
N LEU A 7 20.56 5.43 30.08
CA LEU A 7 19.38 6.26 29.86
C LEU A 7 19.67 7.21 28.68
N ALA A 8 19.21 6.85 27.48
CA ALA A 8 19.21 7.76 26.34
C ALA A 8 18.12 8.82 26.55
N LEU A 9 18.47 9.94 27.15
CA LEU A 9 17.68 11.17 27.10
C LEU A 9 17.70 11.69 25.66
N LEU A 10 16.69 11.33 24.87
CA LEU A 10 16.36 11.98 23.61
C LEU A 10 15.91 13.42 23.92
N VAL A 11 16.88 14.34 23.96
CA VAL A 11 16.60 15.79 23.93
C VAL A 11 16.08 16.11 22.53
N LEU A 12 14.76 16.24 22.38
CA LEU A 12 14.14 16.70 21.14
C LEU A 12 14.52 18.18 20.91
N PRO A 13 14.92 18.58 19.69
CA PRO A 13 15.32 19.95 19.39
C PRO A 13 14.16 20.93 19.59
N ALA A 14 14.47 22.10 20.15
CA ALA A 14 13.54 23.22 20.26
C ALA A 14 13.06 23.64 18.86
N GLY A 15 11.74 23.58 18.63
CA GLY A 15 11.11 23.90 17.35
C GLY A 15 10.00 22.94 16.91
N GLY A 16 9.53 22.00 17.75
CA GLY A 16 8.42 21.10 17.44
C GLY A 16 7.04 21.78 17.42
N TYR A 17 6.08 21.23 16.66
CA TYR A 17 4.68 21.64 16.74
C TYR A 17 4.14 21.42 18.17
N ASP A 18 3.47 22.42 18.75
CA ASP A 18 2.97 22.33 20.12
C ASP A 18 1.68 21.49 20.23
N LEU A 19 1.83 20.29 20.81
CA LEU A 19 0.73 19.38 21.14
C LEU A 19 0.06 19.68 22.49
N GLY A 20 0.48 20.72 23.22
CA GLY A 20 0.00 21.01 24.57
C GLY A 20 0.58 20.06 25.63
N GLY A 21 1.78 19.51 25.37
CA GLY A 21 2.51 18.62 26.27
C GLY A 21 3.43 17.64 25.54
N PRO A 22 4.27 16.87 26.29
CA PRO A 22 5.22 15.95 25.69
C PRO A 22 4.55 14.73 25.05
N CYS A 23 5.26 14.12 24.10
CA CYS A 23 4.96 12.78 23.61
C CYS A 23 5.19 11.72 24.69
N GLY A 24 4.44 10.61 24.61
CA GLY A 24 4.54 9.49 25.56
C GLY A 24 3.51 9.56 26.69
N ALA A 25 2.37 10.21 26.45
CA ALA A 25 1.23 10.11 27.36
C ALA A 25 0.72 8.65 27.41
N ASP A 26 0.15 8.26 28.55
CA ASP A 26 -0.46 6.94 28.74
C ASP A 26 -1.59 6.72 27.72
N ALA A 27 -1.40 5.77 26.80
CA ALA A 27 -2.36 5.49 25.73
C ALA A 27 -3.71 4.99 26.25
N SER A 28 -3.78 4.43 27.46
CA SER A 28 -5.05 4.05 28.09
C SER A 28 -5.91 5.25 28.49
N LYS A 29 -5.31 6.45 28.55
CA LYS A 29 -5.98 7.71 28.89
C LYS A 29 -6.20 8.61 27.68
N ALA A 30 -5.84 8.13 26.49
CA ALA A 30 -6.06 8.87 25.26
C ALA A 30 -7.56 8.96 24.97
N PRO A 31 -8.09 10.12 24.56
CA PRO A 31 -9.48 10.24 24.15
C PRO A 31 -9.86 9.22 23.08
N SER A 32 -11.09 8.73 23.11
CA SER A 32 -11.55 7.80 22.09
C SER A 32 -11.71 8.51 20.73
N LEU A 33 -11.60 7.73 19.65
CA LEU A 33 -11.88 8.26 18.30
C LEU A 33 -13.34 8.70 18.16
N ALA A 34 -14.25 8.03 18.86
CA ALA A 34 -15.66 8.39 18.88
C ALA A 34 -15.88 9.80 19.46
N GLU A 35 -15.17 10.16 20.53
CA GLU A 35 -15.25 11.51 21.11
C GLU A 35 -14.70 12.59 20.17
N ILE A 36 -13.61 12.30 19.45
CA ILE A 36 -13.05 13.22 18.46
C ILE A 36 -14.04 13.41 17.29
N SER A 37 -14.56 12.31 16.75
CA SER A 37 -15.55 12.34 15.67
C SER A 37 -16.83 13.08 16.06
N ALA A 38 -17.36 12.86 17.27
CA ALA A 38 -18.53 13.56 17.76
C ALA A 38 -18.29 15.09 17.82
N ALA A 39 -17.12 15.52 18.32
CA ALA A 39 -16.77 16.94 18.33
C ALA A 39 -16.60 17.54 16.92
N GLU A 40 -16.14 16.74 15.93
CA GLU A 40 -16.10 17.15 14.53
C GLU A 40 -17.50 17.32 13.93
N GLU A 41 -18.40 16.38 14.20
CA GLU A 41 -19.79 16.39 13.73
C GLU A 41 -20.56 17.59 14.29
N ASP A 42 -20.30 17.94 15.55
CA ASP A 42 -20.84 19.13 16.22
C ASP A 42 -20.17 20.45 15.77
N ALA A 43 -19.15 20.37 14.89
CA ALA A 43 -18.30 21.50 14.49
C ALA A 43 -17.65 22.25 15.67
N ASP A 44 -17.47 21.59 16.83
CA ASP A 44 -16.71 22.09 17.97
C ASP A 44 -15.21 21.85 17.72
N TRP A 45 -14.66 22.66 16.81
CA TRP A 45 -13.27 22.53 16.37
C TRP A 45 -12.26 22.71 17.50
N SER A 46 -12.59 23.51 18.52
CA SER A 46 -11.71 23.71 19.68
C SER A 46 -11.57 22.42 20.46
N ARG A 47 -12.71 21.77 20.78
CA ARG A 47 -12.74 20.48 21.46
C ARG A 47 -12.12 19.38 20.60
N ALA A 48 -12.48 19.28 19.32
CA ALA A 48 -11.95 18.27 18.42
C ALA A 48 -10.41 18.34 18.33
N LEU A 49 -9.85 19.55 18.19
CA LEU A 49 -8.40 19.75 18.17
C LEU A 49 -7.74 19.41 19.51
N SER A 50 -8.35 19.78 20.64
CA SER A 50 -7.83 19.45 21.97
C SER A 50 -7.78 17.93 22.19
N LEU A 51 -8.87 17.23 21.86
CA LEU A 51 -8.97 15.78 21.93
C LEU A 51 -7.96 15.10 20.99
N GLN A 52 -7.84 15.56 19.74
CA GLN A 52 -6.88 15.00 18.79
C GLN A 52 -5.43 15.22 19.24
N LYS A 53 -5.08 16.39 19.77
CA LYS A 53 -3.74 16.64 20.31
C LYS A 53 -3.46 15.75 21.52
N ALA A 54 -4.42 15.57 22.42
CA ALA A 54 -4.30 14.65 23.55
C ALA A 54 -4.10 13.20 23.08
N HIS A 55 -4.88 12.76 22.09
CA HIS A 55 -4.77 11.44 21.50
C HIS A 55 -3.41 11.23 20.82
N LEU A 56 -2.94 12.22 20.06
CA LEU A 56 -1.66 12.17 19.37
C LEU A 56 -0.47 12.13 20.32
N ARG A 57 -0.52 12.81 21.49
CA ARG A 57 0.54 12.71 22.50
C ARG A 57 0.77 11.29 23.00
N ALA A 58 -0.26 10.46 23.03
CA ALA A 58 -0.14 9.05 23.39
C ALA A 58 0.42 8.19 22.25
N LEU A 59 0.31 8.66 20.99
CA LEU A 59 0.65 7.90 19.79
C LEU A 59 1.53 8.73 18.83
N CYS A 60 2.54 9.43 19.35
CA CYS A 60 3.32 10.40 18.57
C CYS A 60 4.10 9.81 17.38
N SER A 61 4.32 8.49 17.37
CA SER A 61 4.94 7.77 16.25
C SER A 61 3.93 7.41 15.15
N SER A 62 2.64 7.69 15.35
CA SER A 62 1.59 7.34 14.40
C SER A 62 1.39 8.43 13.36
N GLU A 63 1.93 8.19 12.16
CA GLU A 63 1.80 9.08 11.00
C GLU A 63 0.33 9.43 10.70
N SER A 64 -0.56 8.45 10.68
CA SER A 64 -1.98 8.68 10.38
C SER A 64 -2.66 9.62 11.38
N ARG A 65 -2.20 9.67 12.64
CA ARG A 65 -2.70 10.61 13.66
C ARG A 65 -2.20 12.04 13.43
N TRP A 66 -0.99 12.20 12.93
CA TRP A 66 -0.50 13.50 12.49
C TRP A 66 -1.26 14.01 11.27
N SER A 67 -1.52 13.15 10.27
CA SER A 67 -2.34 13.51 9.10
C SER A 67 -3.75 13.93 9.49
N LYS A 68 -4.37 13.21 10.43
CA LYS A 68 -5.69 13.57 10.98
C LYS A 68 -5.66 14.93 11.69
N LEU A 69 -4.62 15.24 12.46
CA LEU A 69 -4.46 16.54 13.09
C LEU A 69 -4.33 17.66 12.05
N ALA A 70 -3.51 17.48 11.01
CA ALA A 70 -3.36 18.46 9.94
C ALA A 70 -4.70 18.71 9.19
N ASP A 71 -5.47 17.66 8.90
CA ASP A 71 -6.81 17.77 8.29
C ASP A 71 -7.79 18.55 9.19
N LEU A 72 -7.79 18.25 10.49
CA LEU A 72 -8.62 18.95 11.48
C LEU A 72 -8.27 20.44 11.60
N LEU A 73 -6.98 20.77 11.63
CA LEU A 73 -6.51 22.16 11.64
C LEU A 73 -7.00 22.91 10.39
N LEU A 74 -6.97 22.27 9.22
CA LEU A 74 -7.46 22.86 7.98
C LEU A 74 -8.98 23.06 7.99
N LYS A 75 -9.76 22.09 8.49
CA LYS A 75 -11.21 22.23 8.67
C LYS A 75 -11.57 23.36 9.62
N ALA A 76 -10.79 23.53 10.69
CA ALA A 76 -10.91 24.62 11.66
C ALA A 76 -10.42 25.99 11.13
N GLY A 77 -9.96 26.08 9.87
CA GLY A 77 -9.41 27.31 9.29
C GLY A 77 -8.00 27.69 9.76
N ARG A 78 -7.34 26.84 10.55
CA ARG A 78 -6.00 27.05 11.14
C ARG A 78 -4.89 26.60 10.18
N LYS A 79 -4.78 27.25 9.02
CA LYS A 79 -3.82 26.87 7.96
C LYS A 79 -2.35 26.94 8.39
N ALA A 80 -1.97 27.95 9.18
CA ALA A 80 -0.60 28.11 9.66
C ALA A 80 -0.19 26.93 10.56
N ASP A 81 -1.02 26.61 11.54
CA ASP A 81 -0.82 25.44 12.42
C ASP A 81 -0.79 24.11 11.65
N ALA A 82 -1.65 23.96 10.64
CA ALA A 82 -1.62 22.77 9.78
C ALA A 82 -0.27 22.63 9.07
N LEU A 83 0.30 23.76 8.64
CA LEU A 83 1.61 23.76 8.01
C LEU A 83 2.73 23.38 9.00
N GLU A 84 2.71 23.94 10.21
CA GLU A 84 3.67 23.57 11.26
C GLU A 84 3.57 22.08 11.63
N ALA A 85 2.36 21.53 11.68
CA ALA A 85 2.15 20.10 11.90
C ALA A 85 2.74 19.24 10.76
N LEU A 86 2.60 19.68 9.50
CA LEU A 86 3.19 18.99 8.35
C LEU A 86 4.73 19.11 8.30
N GLU A 87 5.28 20.22 8.76
CA GLU A 87 6.73 20.39 8.93
C GLU A 87 7.29 19.51 10.06
N GLU A 88 6.53 19.33 11.14
CA GLU A 88 6.84 18.34 12.17
C GLU A 88 6.78 16.91 11.63
N MET A 89 5.78 16.57 10.80
CA MET A 89 5.71 15.27 10.13
C MET A 89 6.94 15.01 9.26
N ASP A 90 7.34 15.98 8.43
CA ASP A 90 8.51 15.85 7.57
C ASP A 90 9.80 15.65 8.38
N ARG A 91 9.98 16.38 9.49
CA ARG A 91 11.12 16.21 10.40
C ARG A 91 11.17 14.86 11.07
N ARG A 92 10.01 14.25 11.35
CA ARG A 92 9.89 12.89 11.89
C ARG A 92 10.15 11.81 10.85
N GLY A 93 10.28 12.18 9.58
CA GLY A 93 10.46 11.24 8.47
C GLY A 93 9.15 10.57 8.02
N PHE A 94 7.99 11.10 8.42
CA PHE A 94 6.70 10.65 7.89
C PHE A 94 6.55 11.06 6.42
N GLU A 95 5.77 10.30 5.67
CA GLU A 95 5.53 10.54 4.26
C GLU A 95 4.32 11.45 4.04
N VAL A 96 4.59 12.72 3.75
CA VAL A 96 3.53 13.66 3.39
C VAL A 96 3.11 13.44 1.92
N LYS A 97 2.27 12.43 1.68
CA LYS A 97 1.81 12.00 0.35
C LYS A 97 0.30 12.19 0.15
N ALA A 98 -0.07 12.97 -0.87
CA ALA A 98 -1.48 13.23 -1.20
C ALA A 98 -2.30 11.98 -1.56
N SER A 99 -1.66 10.91 -2.06
CA SER A 99 -2.31 9.64 -2.40
C SER A 99 -2.84 8.89 -1.19
N GLU A 100 -2.16 9.01 -0.04
CA GLU A 100 -2.53 8.33 1.22
C GLU A 100 -3.61 9.10 1.99
N PHE A 101 -3.87 10.34 1.59
CA PHE A 101 -4.84 11.22 2.25
C PHE A 101 -6.22 11.21 1.57
N ALA A 102 -6.59 10.09 0.94
CA ALA A 102 -7.94 9.90 0.41
C ALA A 102 -9.02 10.10 1.48
N ALA A 103 -8.74 9.71 2.73
CA ALA A 103 -9.61 9.91 3.89
C ALA A 103 -9.62 11.36 4.43
N TYR A 104 -8.74 12.25 3.94
CA TYR A 104 -8.53 13.61 4.46
C TYR A 104 -8.63 14.64 3.33
N PRO A 105 -9.85 14.94 2.84
CA PRO A 105 -10.05 15.77 1.65
C PRO A 105 -9.55 17.21 1.82
N ALA A 106 -9.63 17.79 3.02
CA ALA A 106 -9.14 19.15 3.26
C ALA A 106 -7.60 19.18 3.18
N LEU A 107 -6.94 18.21 3.82
CA LEU A 107 -5.50 18.02 3.70
C LEU A 107 -5.06 17.78 2.24
N ARG A 108 -5.69 16.84 1.54
CA ARG A 108 -5.37 16.54 0.13
C ARG A 108 -5.45 17.80 -0.75
N LYS A 109 -6.49 18.61 -0.59
CA LYS A 109 -6.64 19.89 -1.31
C LYS A 109 -5.52 20.87 -0.94
N PHE A 110 -5.18 20.97 0.34
CA PHE A 110 -4.15 21.89 0.82
C PHE A 110 -2.76 21.57 0.31
N LEU A 111 -2.40 20.28 0.18
CA LEU A 111 -1.09 19.87 -0.37
C LEU A 111 -0.88 20.30 -1.83
N GLY A 112 -1.96 20.56 -2.58
CA GLY A 112 -1.89 21.12 -3.92
C GLY A 112 -1.79 22.65 -3.97
N SER A 113 -1.86 23.34 -2.83
CA SER A 113 -1.88 24.80 -2.76
C SER A 113 -0.49 25.43 -2.81
N GLU A 114 -0.40 26.67 -3.30
CA GLU A 114 0.84 27.45 -3.28
C GLU A 114 1.39 27.65 -1.86
N ALA A 115 0.52 27.78 -0.86
CA ALA A 115 0.92 27.92 0.53
C ALA A 115 1.71 26.72 1.03
N PHE A 116 1.25 25.50 0.73
CA PHE A 116 2.01 24.29 1.06
C PHE A 116 3.26 24.17 0.19
N GLN A 117 3.14 24.32 -1.14
CA GLN A 117 4.28 24.16 -2.05
C GLN A 117 5.43 25.14 -1.75
N GLY A 118 5.10 26.35 -1.29
CA GLY A 118 6.04 27.39 -0.88
C GLY A 118 6.58 27.25 0.56
N SER A 119 6.14 26.26 1.32
CA SER A 119 6.63 26.02 2.69
C SER A 119 7.94 25.21 2.74
N ALA A 120 8.51 25.02 3.94
CA ALA A 120 9.66 24.14 4.09
C ALA A 120 9.30 22.68 3.80
N ALA A 121 8.17 22.20 4.34
CA ALA A 121 7.67 20.84 4.09
C ALA A 121 7.38 20.59 2.60
N GLY A 122 6.69 21.52 1.92
CA GLY A 122 6.38 21.38 0.49
C GLY A 122 7.63 21.30 -0.38
N ARG A 123 8.63 22.15 -0.11
CA ARG A 123 9.93 22.08 -0.80
C ARG A 123 10.67 20.77 -0.52
N SER A 124 10.61 20.27 0.72
CA SER A 124 11.21 18.99 1.12
C SER A 124 10.57 17.82 0.37
N VAL A 125 9.24 17.72 0.36
CA VAL A 125 8.47 16.71 -0.37
C VAL A 125 8.81 16.72 -1.87
N GLU A 126 8.86 17.90 -2.46
CA GLU A 126 9.16 18.05 -3.87
C GLU A 126 10.63 17.71 -4.20
N ALA A 127 11.58 18.04 -3.32
CA ALA A 127 12.96 17.58 -3.45
C ALA A 127 13.07 16.04 -3.38
N LYS A 128 12.37 15.40 -2.44
CA LYS A 128 12.29 13.94 -2.31
C LYS A 128 11.66 13.29 -3.55
N ARG A 129 10.61 13.88 -4.11
CA ARG A 129 9.98 13.43 -5.36
C ARG A 129 10.96 13.48 -6.53
N ARG A 130 11.71 14.57 -6.69
CA ARG A 130 12.78 14.67 -7.70
C ARG A 130 13.87 13.62 -7.50
N ALA A 131 14.24 13.33 -6.26
CA ALA A 131 15.20 12.27 -5.95
C ALA A 131 14.66 10.88 -6.35
N SER A 132 13.40 10.57 -6.03
CA SER A 132 12.73 9.33 -6.50
C SER A 132 12.71 9.25 -8.03
N HIS A 133 12.34 10.34 -8.72
CA HIS A 133 12.38 10.37 -10.19
C HIS A 133 13.79 10.10 -10.74
N ALA A 134 14.83 10.65 -10.11
CA ALA A 134 16.21 10.40 -10.50
C ALA A 134 16.61 8.93 -10.31
N ARG A 135 16.25 8.31 -9.17
CA ARG A 135 16.48 6.88 -8.93
C ARG A 135 15.75 6.02 -9.94
N LYS A 136 14.47 6.27 -10.20
CA LYS A 136 13.66 5.56 -11.20
C LYS A 136 14.26 5.66 -12.61
N ARG A 137 14.83 6.80 -13.00
CA ARG A 137 15.60 6.90 -14.26
C ARG A 137 16.82 5.99 -14.23
N GLY A 138 17.60 5.99 -13.15
CA GLY A 138 18.73 5.07 -12.97
C GLY A 138 18.34 3.59 -13.06
N PHE A 139 17.23 3.21 -12.42
CA PHE A 139 16.67 1.86 -12.50
C PHE A 139 16.28 1.48 -13.93
N ARG A 140 15.63 2.37 -14.68
CA ARG A 140 15.28 2.12 -16.09
C ARG A 140 16.52 1.90 -16.96
N GLU A 141 17.57 2.70 -16.77
CA GLU A 141 18.81 2.52 -17.52
C GLU A 141 19.54 1.22 -17.17
N ARG A 142 19.46 0.78 -15.91
CA ARG A 142 19.98 -0.52 -15.50
C ARG A 142 19.15 -1.67 -16.04
N LEU A 143 17.82 -1.57 -15.98
CA LEU A 143 16.89 -2.58 -16.47
C LEU A 143 17.15 -2.91 -17.94
N LYS A 144 17.38 -1.89 -18.78
CA LYS A 144 17.73 -2.06 -20.20
C LYS A 144 19.05 -2.81 -20.44
N LYS A 145 19.94 -2.84 -19.45
CA LYS A 145 21.28 -3.44 -19.52
C LYS A 145 21.37 -4.78 -18.82
N LEU A 146 20.28 -5.27 -18.21
CA LEU A 146 20.29 -6.58 -17.58
C LEU A 146 20.52 -7.67 -18.64
N PRO A 147 21.33 -8.69 -18.33
CA PRO A 147 21.45 -9.85 -19.20
C PRO A 147 20.11 -10.60 -19.24
N ALA A 148 19.84 -11.27 -20.36
CA ALA A 148 18.61 -12.04 -20.54
C ALA A 148 18.40 -13.10 -19.43
N SER A 149 19.49 -13.65 -18.88
CA SER A 149 19.45 -14.61 -17.76
C SER A 149 18.95 -14.03 -16.44
N SER A 150 19.04 -12.70 -16.25
CA SER A 150 18.51 -12.01 -15.06
C SER A 150 17.08 -11.53 -15.25
N LEU A 151 16.55 -11.57 -16.47
CA LEU A 151 15.16 -11.22 -16.75
C LEU A 151 14.25 -12.43 -16.48
N PRO A 152 13.07 -12.23 -15.89
CA PRO A 152 12.07 -13.28 -15.79
C PRO A 152 11.51 -13.62 -17.18
N PRO A 153 10.83 -14.78 -17.31
CA PRO A 153 10.00 -15.04 -18.48
C PRO A 153 9.00 -13.88 -18.74
N PRO A 154 8.60 -13.62 -20.00
CA PRO A 154 7.67 -12.53 -20.32
C PRO A 154 6.32 -12.59 -19.58
N GLU A 155 5.91 -13.80 -19.19
CA GLU A 155 4.74 -14.07 -18.37
C GLU A 155 5.14 -15.10 -17.30
N HIS A 156 4.74 -14.84 -16.05
CA HIS A 156 4.81 -15.80 -14.97
C HIS A 156 3.42 -16.40 -14.74
N VAL A 157 3.38 -17.73 -14.59
CA VAL A 157 2.15 -18.49 -14.34
C VAL A 157 2.32 -19.25 -13.02
N SER A 158 1.50 -18.89 -12.04
CA SER A 158 1.42 -19.54 -10.74
C SER A 158 0.21 -20.47 -10.73
N THR A 159 0.47 -21.78 -10.87
CA THR A 159 -0.56 -22.82 -10.96
C THR A 159 -1.00 -23.29 -9.58
N GLY A 160 -2.29 -23.53 -9.37
CA GLY A 160 -2.85 -23.84 -8.06
C GLY A 160 -2.91 -22.64 -7.12
N ALA A 161 -2.62 -21.44 -7.62
CA ALA A 161 -2.52 -20.23 -6.82
C ALA A 161 -3.89 -19.80 -6.27
N CYS A 162 -3.94 -19.27 -5.06
CA CYS A 162 -5.09 -18.60 -4.48
C CYS A 162 -4.68 -17.16 -4.15
N PRO A 163 -5.08 -16.15 -4.94
CA PRO A 163 -4.38 -14.84 -4.96
C PRO A 163 -4.69 -13.90 -3.79
N PHE A 164 -5.46 -14.33 -2.80
CA PHE A 164 -5.84 -13.50 -1.64
C PHE A 164 -6.05 -14.35 -0.38
N GLU A 165 -6.11 -13.69 0.77
CA GLU A 165 -6.34 -14.29 2.09
C GLU A 165 -7.66 -15.08 2.11
N CYS A 166 -7.70 -16.23 2.78
CA CYS A 166 -8.90 -17.08 2.89
C CYS A 166 -9.48 -17.58 1.56
N CYS A 167 -8.80 -17.37 0.45
CA CYS A 167 -9.22 -17.90 -0.85
C CYS A 167 -9.34 -19.43 -0.79
N ALA A 168 -10.46 -19.96 -1.30
CA ALA A 168 -10.76 -21.38 -1.24
C ALA A 168 -11.41 -21.91 -2.52
N TYR A 169 -10.86 -23.01 -3.03
CA TYR A 169 -11.46 -23.82 -4.11
C TYR A 169 -12.47 -24.80 -3.52
N ARG A 170 -13.76 -24.45 -3.62
CA ARG A 170 -14.91 -25.20 -3.08
C ARG A 170 -16.14 -25.03 -3.97
N GLU A 171 -17.33 -25.33 -3.46
CA GLU A 171 -18.56 -24.97 -4.14
C GLU A 171 -18.74 -23.45 -4.16
N TRP A 172 -18.85 -22.87 -5.36
CA TRP A 172 -19.12 -21.46 -5.59
C TRP A 172 -20.50 -21.30 -6.24
N THR A 173 -21.07 -20.10 -6.16
CA THR A 173 -22.34 -19.76 -6.82
C THR A 173 -22.10 -18.68 -7.86
N ALA A 174 -22.48 -18.94 -9.12
CA ALA A 174 -22.45 -17.93 -10.16
C ALA A 174 -23.45 -16.80 -9.84
N LEU A 175 -22.97 -15.57 -9.76
CA LEU A 175 -23.76 -14.35 -9.56
C LEU A 175 -24.27 -13.77 -10.88
N ALA A 176 -23.61 -14.12 -12.00
CA ALA A 176 -23.95 -13.69 -13.35
C ALA A 176 -23.75 -14.83 -14.36
N ASP A 177 -24.24 -14.64 -15.58
CA ASP A 177 -23.92 -15.53 -16.69
C ASP A 177 -22.44 -15.36 -17.09
N THR A 178 -21.65 -16.38 -16.82
CA THR A 178 -20.20 -16.34 -17.02
C THR A 178 -19.74 -17.34 -18.08
N GLU A 179 -19.00 -16.84 -19.05
CA GLU A 179 -18.41 -17.66 -20.11
C GLU A 179 -17.24 -18.49 -19.56
N LEU A 180 -17.23 -19.76 -19.93
CA LEU A 180 -16.18 -20.71 -19.62
C LEU A 180 -15.44 -21.10 -20.90
N PHE A 181 -14.12 -21.05 -20.82
CA PHE A 181 -13.16 -21.36 -21.88
C PHE A 181 -12.53 -22.74 -21.66
N GLU A 182 -11.98 -23.33 -22.71
CA GLU A 182 -11.28 -24.63 -22.62
C GLU A 182 -10.02 -24.57 -21.73
N ARG A 183 -9.34 -23.42 -21.73
CA ARG A 183 -8.06 -23.20 -21.04
C ARG A 183 -7.85 -21.73 -20.69
N PRO A 184 -6.92 -21.42 -19.76
CA PRO A 184 -6.48 -20.07 -19.49
C PRO A 184 -5.92 -19.36 -20.72
N GLY A 185 -6.24 -18.07 -20.87
CA GLY A 185 -5.90 -17.28 -22.06
C GLY A 185 -6.80 -17.51 -23.28
N GLY A 186 -7.85 -18.33 -23.13
CA GLY A 186 -8.87 -18.56 -24.14
C GLY A 186 -8.65 -19.81 -25.02
N GLY A 187 -9.71 -20.19 -25.72
CA GLY A 187 -9.80 -21.41 -26.54
C GLY A 187 -11.27 -21.69 -26.90
N ALA A 188 -11.51 -22.66 -27.79
CA ALA A 188 -12.87 -23.01 -28.18
C ALA A 188 -13.51 -23.95 -27.14
N LEU A 189 -14.02 -23.34 -26.07
CA LEU A 189 -15.23 -23.79 -25.40
C LEU A 189 -15.99 -22.51 -25.02
N SER A 190 -17.28 -22.44 -25.33
CA SER A 190 -18.16 -21.29 -25.03
C SER A 190 -19.44 -21.82 -24.38
N VAL A 191 -19.24 -22.52 -23.26
CA VAL A 191 -20.32 -22.93 -22.37
C VAL A 191 -20.45 -21.87 -21.29
N LYS A 192 -21.67 -21.62 -20.80
CA LYS A 192 -21.93 -20.63 -19.77
C LYS A 192 -22.25 -21.29 -18.44
N ALA A 193 -21.65 -20.80 -17.36
CA ALA A 193 -22.22 -20.94 -16.04
C ALA A 193 -23.37 -19.93 -15.95
N ALA A 194 -24.62 -20.40 -15.90
CA ALA A 194 -25.76 -19.50 -15.76
C ALA A 194 -25.83 -18.93 -14.34
N ALA A 195 -26.33 -17.70 -14.19
CA ALA A 195 -26.54 -17.09 -12.88
C ALA A 195 -27.37 -18.00 -11.95
N GLY A 196 -26.97 -18.08 -10.67
CA GLY A 196 -27.53 -18.96 -9.64
C GLY A 196 -27.01 -20.41 -9.68
N THR A 197 -26.21 -20.79 -10.68
CA THR A 197 -25.66 -22.15 -10.77
C THR A 197 -24.58 -22.36 -9.72
N LYS A 198 -24.69 -23.47 -8.97
CA LYS A 198 -23.62 -23.97 -8.12
C LYS A 198 -22.57 -24.68 -8.98
N VAL A 199 -21.32 -24.29 -8.82
CA VAL A 199 -20.17 -24.85 -9.54
C VAL A 199 -19.13 -25.32 -8.54
N ALA A 200 -18.35 -26.35 -8.87
CA ALA A 200 -17.19 -26.71 -8.08
C ALA A 200 -15.96 -25.98 -8.64
N ALA A 201 -15.38 -25.07 -7.87
CA ALA A 201 -14.08 -24.49 -8.18
C ALA A 201 -12.98 -25.47 -7.80
N LEU A 202 -12.11 -25.80 -8.76
CA LEU A 202 -11.18 -26.92 -8.65
C LEU A 202 -9.74 -26.47 -8.39
N THR A 203 -9.31 -25.42 -9.09
CA THR A 203 -7.96 -24.86 -9.05
C THR A 203 -7.96 -23.50 -9.74
N GLY A 204 -6.83 -22.79 -9.72
CA GLY A 204 -6.64 -21.58 -10.50
C GLY A 204 -5.22 -21.35 -10.95
N GLU A 205 -5.07 -20.42 -11.87
CA GLU A 205 -3.79 -19.92 -12.37
C GLU A 205 -3.76 -18.41 -12.25
N VAL A 206 -2.74 -17.88 -11.59
CA VAL A 206 -2.45 -16.44 -11.64
C VAL A 206 -1.41 -16.20 -12.70
N ARG A 207 -1.77 -15.41 -13.71
CA ARG A 207 -0.91 -15.02 -14.82
C ARG A 207 -0.54 -13.56 -14.69
N VAL A 208 0.75 -13.28 -14.65
CA VAL A 208 1.27 -11.93 -14.40
C VAL A 208 2.41 -11.61 -15.33
N LYS A 209 2.42 -10.39 -15.85
CA LYS A 209 3.60 -9.81 -16.49
C LYS A 209 4.53 -9.30 -15.39
N PRO A 210 5.75 -9.82 -15.25
CA PRO A 210 6.63 -9.44 -14.15
C PRO A 210 6.84 -7.93 -14.05
N ILE A 211 6.70 -7.39 -12.85
CA ILE A 211 6.70 -5.95 -12.60
C ILE A 211 8.05 -5.54 -12.01
N PRO A 212 8.86 -4.73 -12.72
CA PRO A 212 10.17 -4.35 -12.21
C PRO A 212 10.05 -3.35 -11.05
N LEU A 213 10.70 -3.70 -9.94
CA LEU A 213 10.92 -2.84 -8.77
C LEU A 213 12.39 -2.48 -8.64
N GLY A 214 12.65 -1.26 -8.18
CA GLY A 214 13.98 -0.79 -7.81
C GLY A 214 14.11 -0.63 -6.31
N VAL A 215 15.21 -1.11 -5.75
CA VAL A 215 15.48 -1.11 -4.31
C VAL A 215 16.05 0.25 -3.90
N ALA A 216 15.25 1.05 -3.22
CA ALA A 216 15.59 2.41 -2.80
C ALA A 216 16.40 2.45 -1.49
N ALA A 217 16.26 1.43 -0.63
CA ALA A 217 17.00 1.27 0.63
C ALA A 217 17.34 -0.21 0.87
N ASP A 218 18.41 -0.49 1.62
CA ASP A 218 18.84 -1.86 1.93
C ASP A 218 17.77 -2.61 2.73
N ARG A 219 17.50 -3.86 2.33
CA ARG A 219 16.63 -4.80 3.05
C ARG A 219 17.00 -6.22 2.65
N PRO A 220 17.62 -7.04 3.51
CA PRO A 220 17.98 -8.41 3.16
C PRO A 220 16.80 -9.19 2.54
N PRO A 221 17.01 -9.93 1.43
CA PRO A 221 18.28 -10.19 0.73
C PRO A 221 18.67 -9.13 -0.33
N PHE A 222 18.02 -7.98 -0.36
CA PHE A 222 18.20 -6.92 -1.35
C PHE A 222 19.14 -5.81 -0.88
N ALA A 223 20.03 -5.38 -1.77
CA ALA A 223 20.87 -4.21 -1.57
C ALA A 223 20.26 -2.99 -2.29
N LYS A 224 20.49 -1.79 -1.75
CA LYS A 224 20.13 -0.53 -2.38
C LYS A 224 20.71 -0.47 -3.80
N GLY A 225 19.84 -0.15 -4.75
CA GLY A 225 20.16 -0.13 -6.16
C GLY A 225 19.69 -1.39 -6.90
N ASP A 226 19.49 -2.52 -6.23
CA ASP A 226 19.05 -3.75 -6.88
C ASP A 226 17.77 -3.57 -7.69
N LEU A 227 17.61 -4.46 -8.68
CA LEU A 227 16.38 -4.66 -9.42
C LEU A 227 15.87 -6.06 -9.13
N PHE A 228 14.57 -6.19 -8.97
CA PHE A 228 13.88 -7.46 -8.91
C PHE A 228 12.50 -7.30 -9.54
N PHE A 229 11.79 -8.40 -9.77
CA PHE A 229 10.49 -8.36 -10.42
C PHE A 229 9.44 -8.97 -9.52
N LEU A 230 8.35 -8.24 -9.28
CA LEU A 230 7.18 -8.81 -8.64
C LEU A 230 6.41 -9.69 -9.60
N LEU A 231 5.92 -10.81 -9.08
CA LEU A 231 5.13 -11.81 -9.78
C LEU A 231 3.70 -11.79 -9.20
N ASP A 232 3.16 -12.95 -8.83
CA ASP A 232 1.80 -13.11 -8.31
C ASP A 232 1.69 -12.71 -6.83
N PRO A 233 0.54 -12.13 -6.42
CA PRO A 233 0.25 -11.87 -5.03
C PRO A 233 -0.10 -13.16 -4.28
N LEU A 234 0.25 -13.19 -2.99
CA LEU A 234 -0.05 -14.27 -2.05
C LEU A 234 -1.04 -13.84 -0.95
N GLY A 235 -1.51 -12.58 -0.99
CA GLY A 235 -2.31 -11.95 0.06
C GLY A 235 -1.47 -11.07 0.99
N GLU A 236 -2.11 -10.11 1.66
CA GLU A 236 -1.50 -9.28 2.73
C GLU A 236 -0.16 -8.61 2.37
N GLY A 237 0.04 -8.21 1.12
CA GLY A 237 1.28 -7.59 0.65
C GLY A 237 2.44 -8.57 0.45
N PHE A 238 2.22 -9.88 0.58
CA PHE A 238 3.15 -10.90 0.13
C PHE A 238 3.02 -11.14 -1.37
N TYR A 239 4.16 -11.33 -2.00
CA TYR A 239 4.28 -11.64 -3.42
C TYR A 239 5.36 -12.68 -3.64
N HIS A 240 5.23 -13.48 -4.69
CA HIS A 240 6.42 -14.05 -5.29
C HIS A 240 7.22 -12.95 -6.00
N TYR A 241 8.55 -13.09 -5.96
CA TYR A 241 9.46 -12.26 -6.71
C TYR A 241 10.45 -13.09 -7.50
N TRP A 242 10.94 -12.52 -8.61
CA TRP A 242 12.06 -13.03 -9.39
C TRP A 242 13.30 -12.18 -9.20
N LYS A 243 14.44 -12.83 -8.91
CA LYS A 243 15.78 -12.22 -8.96
C LYS A 243 16.81 -13.28 -9.36
N ASP A 244 17.50 -13.06 -10.47
CA ASP A 244 18.63 -13.91 -10.93
C ASP A 244 18.31 -15.42 -10.99
N GLY A 245 17.13 -15.78 -11.50
CA GLY A 245 16.70 -17.18 -11.62
C GLY A 245 16.01 -17.76 -10.39
N LEU A 246 16.00 -17.05 -9.27
CA LEU A 246 15.29 -17.45 -8.06
C LEU A 246 13.87 -16.88 -8.06
N VAL A 247 12.89 -17.75 -7.79
CA VAL A 247 11.56 -17.37 -7.33
C VAL A 247 11.48 -17.59 -5.82
N ALA A 248 11.11 -16.55 -5.08
CA ALA A 248 10.95 -16.62 -3.63
C ALA A 248 9.87 -15.62 -3.19
N GLU A 249 9.53 -15.62 -1.90
CA GLU A 249 8.49 -14.76 -1.34
C GLU A 249 9.08 -13.48 -0.73
N VAL A 250 8.33 -12.38 -0.84
CA VAL A 250 8.67 -11.11 -0.21
C VAL A 250 7.43 -10.37 0.27
N LEU A 251 7.49 -9.84 1.48
CA LEU A 251 6.55 -8.84 1.96
C LEU A 251 6.97 -7.46 1.44
N VAL A 252 6.17 -6.88 0.55
CA VAL A 252 6.44 -5.56 -0.01
C VAL A 252 5.14 -4.84 -0.36
N GLU A 253 5.04 -3.59 0.06
CA GLU A 253 4.00 -2.66 -0.35
C GLU A 253 4.65 -1.63 -1.27
N PRO A 254 4.83 -1.95 -2.56
CA PRO A 254 5.58 -1.08 -3.45
C PRO A 254 4.79 0.20 -3.71
N ASP A 255 5.47 1.32 -3.54
CA ASP A 255 4.93 2.62 -3.87
C ASP A 255 5.42 3.11 -5.24
N ASP A 256 4.67 4.04 -5.82
CA ASP A 256 5.14 4.78 -7.00
C ASP A 256 6.40 5.59 -6.69
N HIS A 257 6.51 6.07 -5.45
CA HIS A 257 7.63 6.87 -4.97
C HIS A 257 7.95 6.53 -3.52
N CYS A 258 9.18 6.11 -3.24
CA CYS A 258 9.71 6.14 -1.88
C CYS A 258 10.30 7.52 -1.60
N LEU A 259 9.52 8.39 -0.95
CA LEU A 259 9.97 9.74 -0.64
C LEU A 259 10.99 9.73 0.50
N ASN A 260 10.81 8.83 1.46
CA ASN A 260 11.74 8.56 2.54
C ASN A 260 12.24 7.10 2.47
N PRO A 261 13.27 6.81 1.63
CA PRO A 261 13.80 5.45 1.55
C PRO A 261 14.28 4.93 2.91
N GLY A 262 13.76 3.79 3.33
CA GLY A 262 14.04 3.16 4.63
C GLY A 262 13.28 1.85 4.79
N PRO A 263 13.24 1.25 6.00
CA PRO A 263 12.59 -0.06 6.20
C PRO A 263 11.13 -0.13 5.77
N ALA A 264 10.37 0.97 5.94
CA ALA A 264 8.97 1.07 5.56
C ALA A 264 8.78 1.25 4.03
N CYS A 265 9.60 2.10 3.39
CA CYS A 265 9.59 2.28 1.93
C CYS A 265 10.96 1.98 1.34
N TRP A 266 11.21 0.70 1.07
CA TRP A 266 12.53 0.22 0.63
C TRP A 266 12.56 -0.16 -0.86
N ALA A 267 11.41 -0.30 -1.51
CA ALA A 267 11.28 -0.59 -2.94
C ALA A 267 10.22 0.30 -3.59
N GLU A 268 10.49 0.76 -4.80
CA GLU A 268 9.56 1.60 -5.58
C GLU A 268 9.40 1.06 -7.01
N PHE A 269 8.24 1.28 -7.61
CA PHE A 269 8.01 0.86 -8.99
C PHE A 269 8.97 1.58 -9.95
N VAL A 270 9.56 0.85 -10.90
CA VAL A 270 10.42 1.45 -11.93
C VAL A 270 9.60 2.29 -12.92
N TYR A 271 8.42 1.80 -13.28
CA TYR A 271 7.41 2.52 -14.06
C TYR A 271 6.26 2.99 -13.14
N PRO A 272 5.30 3.81 -13.58
CA PRO A 272 4.10 4.06 -12.78
C PRO A 272 3.32 2.76 -12.54
N GLY A 273 2.96 2.46 -11.30
CA GLY A 273 2.33 1.20 -10.88
C GLY A 273 0.96 0.97 -11.51
N SER A 274 0.23 2.04 -11.83
CA SER A 274 -1.03 1.98 -12.59
C SER A 274 -0.87 1.41 -14.00
N ALA A 275 0.33 1.44 -14.58
CA ALA A 275 0.61 0.85 -15.88
C ALA A 275 0.93 -0.65 -15.82
N LEU A 276 1.11 -1.23 -14.63
CA LEU A 276 1.74 -2.54 -14.44
C LEU A 276 0.80 -3.64 -13.90
N ARG A 277 -0.39 -3.29 -13.41
CA ARG A 277 -1.34 -4.25 -12.82
C ARG A 277 -2.17 -4.98 -13.88
N ARG A 278 -1.55 -5.93 -14.57
CA ARG A 278 -2.26 -6.94 -15.38
C ARG A 278 -1.94 -8.32 -14.83
N SER A 279 -2.53 -8.63 -13.68
CA SER A 279 -2.68 -10.02 -13.22
C SER A 279 -4.05 -10.52 -13.68
N ALA A 280 -4.09 -11.69 -14.30
CA ALA A 280 -5.34 -12.40 -14.59
C ALA A 280 -5.41 -13.63 -13.69
N TRP A 281 -6.49 -13.77 -12.92
CA TRP A 281 -6.75 -14.98 -12.15
C TRP A 281 -7.75 -15.83 -12.91
N TRP A 282 -7.24 -16.90 -13.49
CA TRP A 282 -8.04 -17.90 -14.19
C TRP A 282 -8.44 -18.98 -13.21
N VAL A 283 -9.70 -19.40 -13.23
CA VAL A 283 -10.23 -20.43 -12.33
C VAL A 283 -10.84 -21.55 -13.13
N GLN A 284 -10.50 -22.79 -12.79
CA GLN A 284 -11.13 -23.96 -13.36
C GLN A 284 -12.38 -24.32 -12.55
N LEU A 285 -13.51 -24.41 -13.24
CA LEU A 285 -14.81 -24.71 -12.69
C LEU A 285 -15.34 -26.02 -13.29
N ARG A 286 -16.11 -26.75 -12.49
CA ARG A 286 -16.94 -27.87 -12.94
C ARG A 286 -18.41 -27.51 -12.76
N LEU A 287 -19.15 -27.56 -13.86
CA LEU A 287 -20.61 -27.38 -13.87
C LEU A 287 -21.33 -28.64 -13.35
N PRO A 288 -22.62 -28.55 -12.98
CA PRO A 288 -23.40 -29.69 -12.49
C PRO A 288 -23.50 -30.87 -13.47
N ASP A 289 -23.44 -30.61 -14.78
CA ASP A 289 -23.44 -31.62 -15.83
C ASP A 289 -22.06 -32.32 -16.02
N GLY A 290 -21.06 -31.92 -15.23
CA GLY A 290 -19.69 -32.43 -15.29
C GLY A 290 -18.78 -31.67 -16.26
N THR A 291 -19.29 -30.69 -17.02
CA THR A 291 -18.50 -29.88 -17.95
C THR A 291 -17.42 -29.11 -17.19
N LEU A 292 -16.18 -29.20 -17.67
CA LEU A 292 -15.04 -28.44 -17.16
C LEU A 292 -14.78 -27.22 -18.03
N GLY A 293 -14.48 -26.10 -17.41
CA GLY A 293 -14.07 -24.90 -18.11
C GLY A 293 -13.33 -23.92 -17.21
N TRP A 294 -12.71 -22.92 -17.84
CA TRP A 294 -11.91 -21.90 -17.19
C TRP A 294 -12.54 -20.53 -17.36
N THR A 295 -12.42 -19.65 -16.38
CA THR A 295 -12.87 -18.26 -16.52
C THR A 295 -11.87 -17.31 -15.88
N ASP A 296 -11.72 -16.11 -16.44
CA ASP A 296 -10.95 -15.00 -15.88
C ASP A 296 -11.83 -13.98 -15.15
N ARG A 297 -13.09 -14.33 -14.90
CA ARG A 297 -14.07 -13.52 -14.15
C ARG A 297 -14.47 -14.16 -12.81
N PRO A 298 -13.52 -14.42 -11.89
CA PRO A 298 -13.83 -14.97 -10.58
C PRO A 298 -14.74 -14.06 -9.74
N GLU A 299 -14.80 -12.75 -10.03
CA GLU A 299 -15.71 -11.78 -9.41
C GLU A 299 -17.19 -12.05 -9.71
N ASP A 300 -17.50 -12.81 -10.76
CA ASP A 300 -18.85 -13.26 -11.06
C ASP A 300 -19.31 -14.41 -10.15
N PHE A 301 -18.50 -14.81 -9.15
CA PHE A 301 -18.79 -15.93 -8.26
C PHE A 301 -18.69 -15.55 -6.78
N ASP A 302 -19.64 -16.08 -6.01
CA ASP A 302 -19.63 -16.07 -4.55
C ASP A 302 -19.08 -17.39 -3.98
N GLY A 303 -18.66 -17.39 -2.72
CA GLY A 303 -18.10 -18.56 -2.02
C GLY A 303 -16.60 -18.75 -2.24
N LYS A 304 -15.93 -17.85 -2.94
CA LYS A 304 -14.48 -17.86 -3.15
C LYS A 304 -13.65 -17.46 -1.94
N ASP A 305 -14.23 -16.66 -1.04
CA ASP A 305 -13.62 -16.21 0.21
C ASP A 305 -14.20 -17.04 1.36
N ALA A 306 -13.33 -17.69 2.14
CA ALA A 306 -13.74 -18.47 3.30
C ALA A 306 -13.86 -17.64 4.58
N CYS A 307 -13.50 -16.36 4.54
CA CYS A 307 -13.61 -15.43 5.65
C CYS A 307 -14.90 -14.59 5.61
N ASP A 308 -15.68 -14.70 4.53
CA ASP A 308 -17.06 -14.17 4.40
C ASP A 308 -18.12 -15.08 5.04
#